data_AF-A0A077NU20-F1
#
_entry.id   AF-A0A077NU20-F1
#
_cell.length_a   1.000
_cell.length_b   1.000
_cell.length_c   1.000
_cell.angle_alpha   90.00
_cell.angle_beta   90.00
_cell.angle_gamma   90.00
#
_symmetry.space_group_name_H-M   'P 1'
#
loop_
_entity.id
_entity.type
_entity.pdbx_description
1 polymer ?
#
loop_
_entity_poly.entity_id
_entity_poly.type
_entity_poly.pdbx_seq_one_letter_code
_entity_poly.pdbx_strand_id
1 'polypeptide(L)' 'MNTIKHYLTSDNRDLYIELLKGIRDSIAKSKISSRVNRMVTGNFGDHKPCRERVWELRVDQAIECLKDYLKR' A
#
# COMPACT_ATOMS: atom_id res chain seq x y z
N MET A 1 -0.98 -16.11 -12.61
CA MET A 1 -1.55 -15.53 -11.39
C MET A 1 -0.41 -15.18 -10.46
N ASN A 2 -0.27 -13.91 -10.07
CA ASN A 2 0.83 -13.45 -9.23
C ASN A 2 0.48 -13.62 -7.75
N THR A 3 1.48 -13.84 -6.89
CA THR A 3 1.28 -13.89 -5.44
C THR A 3 1.76 -12.60 -4.81
N ILE A 4 0.96 -12.04 -3.89
CA ILE A 4 1.39 -10.92 -3.06
C ILE A 4 2.11 -11.48 -1.83
N LYS A 5 3.31 -10.98 -1.56
CA LYS A 5 4.07 -11.30 -0.35
C LYS A 5 4.32 -9.99 0.40
N HIS A 6 3.99 -9.97 1.67
CA HIS A 6 4.33 -8.85 2.53
C HIS A 6 5.75 -9.02 3.05
N TYR A 7 6.48 -7.93 3.07
CA TYR A 7 7.77 -7.88 3.74
C TYR A 7 7.53 -7.92 5.25
N LEU A 8 8.20 -8.85 5.92
CA LEU A 8 8.26 -8.90 7.37
C LEU A 8 9.63 -8.38 7.80
N THR A 9 9.64 -7.50 8.80
CA THR A 9 10.88 -7.05 9.44
C THR A 9 11.56 -8.20 10.18
N SER A 10 12.80 -7.98 10.64
CA SER A 10 13.53 -8.98 11.45
C SER A 10 12.82 -9.36 12.75
N ASP A 11 11.98 -8.47 13.29
CA ASP A 11 11.13 -8.69 14.46
C ASP A 11 9.69 -9.15 14.09
N ASN A 12 9.50 -9.68 12.88
CA ASN A 12 8.25 -10.29 12.40
C ASN A 12 7.06 -9.31 12.33
N ARG A 13 7.33 -8.02 12.09
CA ARG A 13 6.29 -7.01 11.89
C ARG A 13 5.94 -6.86 10.42
N ASP A 14 4.65 -6.80 10.15
CA ASP A 14 4.09 -6.53 8.83
C ASP A 14 3.80 -5.04 8.68
N LEU A 15 4.73 -4.33 8.04
CA LEU A 15 4.66 -2.87 7.86
C LEU A 15 3.44 -2.44 7.03
N TYR A 16 2.97 -3.28 6.10
CA TYR A 16 1.79 -2.99 5.30
C TYR A 16 0.52 -3.04 6.15
N ILE A 17 0.39 -4.05 7.00
CA ILE A 17 -0.73 -4.17 7.93
C ILE A 17 -0.69 -3.06 8.99
N GLU A 18 0.48 -2.70 9.50
CA GLU A 18 0.65 -1.58 10.44
C GLU A 18 0.23 -0.25 9.82
N LEU A 19 0.63 0.02 8.57
CA LEU A 19 0.18 1.18 7.80
C LEU A 19 -1.36 1.19 7.69
N LEU A 20 -1.97 0.08 7.25
CA LEU A 20 -3.42 0.00 7.12
C LEU A 20 -4.15 0.18 8.46
N LYS A 21 -3.58 -0.28 9.57
CA LYS A 21 -4.13 -0.05 10.91
C LYS A 21 -4.05 1.42 11.31
N GLY A 22 -2.96 2.12 10.96
CA GLY A 22 -2.73 3.53 11.28
C GLY A 22 -3.59 4.53 10.51
N ILE A 23 -4.04 4.18 9.30
CA ILE A 23 -5.01 4.99 8.54
C ILE A 23 -6.34 5.04 9.32
N ARG A 24 -7.01 6.20 9.41
CA ARG A 24 -8.33 6.30 10.07
C ARG A 24 -9.50 6.16 9.11
N ASP A 25 -9.33 6.65 7.89
CA ASP A 25 -10.34 6.60 6.83
C ASP A 25 -10.51 5.16 6.30
N SER A 26 -11.69 4.57 6.55
CA SER A 26 -12.03 3.22 6.11
C SER A 26 -12.13 3.09 4.59
N ILE A 27 -12.53 4.16 3.89
CA ILE A 27 -12.62 4.19 2.44
C ILE A 27 -11.20 4.15 1.86
N ALA A 28 -10.28 4.95 2.41
CA ALA A 28 -8.88 4.93 1.99
C ALA A 28 -8.25 3.54 2.19
N LYS A 29 -8.46 2.90 3.35
CA LYS A 29 -8.00 1.51 3.59
C LYS A 29 -8.53 0.55 2.53
N SER A 30 -9.83 0.61 2.27
CA SER A 30 -10.49 -0.29 1.32
C SER A 30 -9.93 -0.12 -0.09
N LYS A 31 -9.67 1.12 -0.53
CA LYS A 31 -9.09 1.36 -1.86
C LYS A 31 -7.64 0.90 -1.97
N ILE A 32 -6.81 1.12 -0.94
CA ILE A 32 -5.43 0.61 -0.91
C ILE A 32 -5.45 -0.93 -1.00
N SER A 33 -6.20 -1.60 -0.13
CA SER A 33 -6.32 -3.07 -0.13
C SER A 33 -6.85 -3.62 -1.45
N SER A 34 -7.88 -2.98 -2.00
CA SER A 34 -8.45 -3.37 -3.30
C SER A 34 -7.46 -3.20 -4.44
N ARG A 35 -6.64 -2.14 -4.43
CA ARG A 35 -5.61 -1.91 -5.45
C ARG A 35 -4.51 -2.97 -5.37
N VAL A 36 -4.04 -3.27 -4.16
CA VAL A 36 -3.05 -4.31 -3.92
C VAL A 36 -3.57 -5.67 -4.41
N ASN A 37 -4.81 -6.05 -4.07
CA ASN A 37 -5.41 -7.32 -4.51
C ASN A 37 -5.51 -7.44 -6.04
N ARG A 38 -5.70 -6.34 -6.78
CA ARG A 38 -5.74 -6.35 -8.26
C ARG A 38 -4.38 -6.66 -8.90
N MET A 39 -3.27 -6.51 -8.17
CA MET A 39 -1.94 -6.86 -8.68
C MET A 39 -1.77 -8.38 -8.88
N VAL A 40 -2.56 -9.21 -8.19
CA VAL A 40 -2.60 -10.68 -8.38
C VAL A 40 -2.89 -11.04 -9.84
N THR A 41 -3.73 -10.25 -10.52
CA THR A 41 -4.10 -10.46 -11.92
C THR A 41 -3.23 -9.67 -12.90
N GLY A 42 -2.16 -9.04 -12.42
CA GLY A 42 -1.27 -8.21 -13.24
C GLY A 42 -1.78 -6.79 -13.50
N ASN A 43 -2.86 -6.37 -12.83
CA ASN A 43 -3.38 -5.00 -12.94
C ASN A 43 -2.80 -4.11 -11.84
N PHE A 44 -1.64 -3.51 -12.13
CA PHE A 44 -0.91 -2.65 -11.19
C PHE A 44 -1.53 -1.26 -11.02
N GLY A 45 -2.27 -0.76 -12.02
CA GLY A 45 -2.80 0.61 -12.00
C GLY A 45 -1.72 1.68 -12.17
N ASP A 46 -1.87 2.83 -11.52
CA ASP A 46 -0.88 3.90 -11.54
C ASP A 46 0.33 3.52 -10.67
N HIS A 47 1.49 3.41 -11.30
CA HIS A 47 2.73 3.03 -10.65
C HIS A 47 3.91 3.63 -11.41
N LYS A 48 5.02 3.87 -10.71
CA LYS A 48 6.23 4.46 -11.27
C LYS A 48 7.48 3.71 -10.79
N PRO A 49 8.53 3.56 -11.62
CA PRO A 49 9.81 3.06 -11.13
C PRO A 49 10.44 4.06 -10.16
N CYS A 50 10.91 3.59 -9.00
CA CYS A 50 11.65 4.41 -8.02
C CYS A 50 13.15 4.24 -8.17
N ARG A 51 13.62 2.98 -8.17
CA ARG A 51 15.02 2.56 -8.29
C ARG A 51 15.08 1.08 -8.69
N GLU A 52 16.28 0.52 -8.78
CA GLU A 52 16.49 -0.89 -9.18
C GLU A 52 15.52 -1.85 -8.49
N ARG A 53 14.62 -2.44 -9.29
CA ARG A 53 13.62 -3.44 -8.86
C ARG A 53 12.59 -2.93 -7.85
N VAL A 54 12.49 -1.62 -7.63
CA VAL A 54 11.54 -0.98 -6.71
C VAL A 54 10.61 -0.05 -7.49
N TRP A 55 9.32 -0.22 -7.25
CA TRP A 55 8.25 0.56 -7.88
C TRP A 55 7.34 1.14 -6.80
N GLU A 56 6.88 2.37 -7.00
CA GLU A 56 5.85 2.98 -6.19
C GLU A 56 4.48 2.73 -6.81
N LEU A 57 3.52 2.34 -5.98
CA LEU A 57 2.11 2.29 -6.33
C LEU A 57 1.47 3.61 -5.91
N ARG A 58 0.82 4.29 -6.84
CA ARG A 58 0.14 5.56 -6.60
C ARG A 58 -1.36 5.31 -6.51
N VAL A 59 -1.93 5.68 -5.37
CA VAL A 59 -3.36 5.56 -5.13
C VAL A 59 -3.89 6.98 -4.98
N ASP A 60 -4.39 7.54 -6.09
CA ASP A 60 -5.03 8.85 -6.06
C ASP A 60 -6.41 8.72 -5.41
N GLN A 61 -6.41 9.05 -4.13
CA GLN A 61 -7.58 9.35 -3.38
C GLN A 61 -7.21 10.51 -2.48
N ALA A 62 -8.16 11.43 -2.25
CA ALA A 62 -8.02 12.47 -1.24
C ALA A 62 -7.93 11.81 0.15
N ILE A 63 -6.79 11.21 0.45
CA ILE A 63 -6.49 10.58 1.73
C ILE A 63 -6.04 11.73 2.62
N GLU A 64 -6.99 12.57 3.03
CA GLU A 64 -6.73 13.67 3.98
C GLU A 64 -6.07 13.10 5.25
N CYS A 65 -6.35 11.84 5.60
CA CYS A 65 -5.75 11.15 6.75
C CYS A 65 -4.29 10.65 6.55
N LEU A 66 -3.73 10.62 5.33
CA LEU A 66 -2.30 10.30 5.12
C LEU A 66 -1.43 11.48 5.52
N LYS A 67 -1.96 12.71 5.41
CA LYS A 67 -1.30 13.92 5.93
C LYS A 67 -1.06 13.80 7.44
N ASP A 68 -1.96 13.14 8.17
CA ASP A 68 -1.80 12.92 9.62
C ASP A 68 -0.82 11.79 9.93
N TYR A 69 -0.78 10.74 9.10
CA TYR A 69 0.15 9.62 9.28
C TYR A 69 1.60 10.03 8.96
N LEU A 70 1.82 10.76 7.86
CA LEU A 70 3.16 11.23 7.45
C LEU A 70 3.73 12.36 8.34
N LYS A 71 2.90 12.94 9.23
CA LYS A 71 3.33 13.95 10.21
C LYS A 71 3.74 13.35 11.56
N ARG A 72 3.62 12.04 11.76
CA ARG A 72 4.13 11.32 12.93
C ARG A 72 5.56 10.85 12.68
#